data_AF-A0A8E2H5Z9-F1
#
_entry.id   AF-A0A8E2H5Z9-F1
#
_cell.length_a   1.000
_cell.length_b   1.000
_cell.length_c   1.000
_cell.angle_alpha   90.00
_cell.angle_beta   90.00
_cell.angle_gamma   90.00
#
_symmetry.space_group_name_H-M   'P 1'
#
loop_
_entity.id
_entity.type
_entity.pdbx_description
1 polymer ?
#
loop_
_entity_poly.entity_id
_entity_poly.type
_entity_poly.pdbx_seq_one_letter_code
_entity_poly.pdbx_strand_id
1 'polypeptide(L)'
;MLEIVTLGGGQHIVNVLNAVAAWCGGGGFRSMLQVVMVMGLTYALLIMALALNWKAAFNWFITATAMYMCLIVPTTNVVVIDRVNPVAGNGSVSHVPIGLAAMASFSSQVSDWLTRTAEAVFVEPGALTLSQYGMLYPTRVNELSRQFVITNPILKQNVEAYITQCYLYGVMIHSSAATSLQQLAASPDLLTALGPGSSARMVQFVSEGGGEVILCSDAYARIKAAYGQLASESFAQIAPSFYPYLTPAQMVWTALQEGIESRYATPHGVIVKDPPKRSTIHEQAITRFIGSHGRWA
;
A
#
# COMPACT_ATOMS: atom_id res chain seq x y z
N MET A 1 -2.92 26.24 -8.55
CA MET A 1 -3.57 24.94 -8.33
C MET A 1 -2.90 24.32 -7.12
N LEU A 2 -3.68 23.90 -6.13
CA LEU A 2 -3.16 23.25 -4.91
C LEU A 2 -3.47 21.76 -5.00
N GLU A 3 -2.48 20.93 -4.63
CA GLU A 3 -2.60 19.47 -4.65
C GLU A 3 -2.71 18.94 -3.23
N ILE A 4 -3.64 18.00 -3.02
CA ILE A 4 -3.82 17.26 -1.78
C ILE A 4 -3.55 15.80 -2.10
N VAL A 5 -2.49 15.25 -1.50
CA VAL A 5 -2.11 13.85 -1.68
C VAL A 5 -2.75 13.02 -0.56
N THR A 6 -3.36 11.89 -0.92
CA THR A 6 -3.90 10.92 0.05
C THR A 6 -3.45 9.49 -0.27
N LEU A 7 -3.42 8.67 0.77
CA LEU A 7 -3.05 7.25 0.74
C LEU A 7 -4.32 6.40 0.86
N GLY A 8 -5.21 6.53 -0.12
CA GLY A 8 -6.52 5.88 -0.14
C GLY A 8 -7.68 6.81 0.24
N GLY A 9 -8.89 6.39 -0.14
CA GLY A 9 -10.13 7.06 0.22
C GLY A 9 -10.34 8.43 -0.45
N GLY A 10 -9.67 8.71 -1.57
CA GLY A 10 -9.74 10.02 -2.25
C GLY A 10 -11.17 10.52 -2.53
N GLN A 11 -12.10 9.62 -2.85
CA GLN A 11 -13.52 9.96 -3.06
C GLN A 11 -14.18 10.57 -1.81
N HIS A 12 -13.83 10.10 -0.61
CA HIS A 12 -14.36 10.67 0.63
C HIS A 12 -13.82 12.07 0.88
N ILE A 13 -12.54 12.31 0.59
CA ILE A 13 -11.92 13.64 0.72
C ILE A 13 -12.57 14.61 -0.28
N VAL A 14 -12.81 14.17 -1.52
CA VAL A 14 -13.52 14.95 -2.53
C VAL A 14 -14.94 15.31 -2.04
N ASN A 15 -15.69 14.35 -1.50
CA ASN A 15 -17.03 14.60 -0.97
C ASN A 15 -17.02 15.58 0.22
N VAL A 16 -16.04 15.47 1.13
CA VAL A 16 -15.89 16.39 2.27
C VAL A 16 -15.53 17.80 1.79
N LEU A 17 -14.57 17.94 0.87
CA LEU A 17 -14.18 19.23 0.32
C LEU A 17 -15.34 19.89 -0.45
N ASN A 18 -16.15 19.10 -1.16
CA ASN A 18 -17.35 19.59 -1.84
C ASN A 18 -18.42 20.06 -0.83
N ALA A 19 -18.61 19.34 0.27
CA ALA A 19 -19.50 19.78 1.35
C ALA A 19 -19.02 21.10 2.00
N VAL A 20 -17.71 21.24 2.24
CA VAL A 20 -17.11 22.48 2.75
C VAL A 20 -17.29 23.63 1.76
N ALA A 21 -17.05 23.39 0.46
CA ALA A 21 -17.28 24.39 -0.58
C ALA A 21 -18.75 24.84 -0.62
N ALA A 22 -19.71 23.92 -0.46
CA ALA A 22 -21.13 24.26 -0.37
C ALA A 22 -21.47 25.08 0.88
N TRP A 23 -20.88 24.77 2.03
CA TRP A 23 -21.10 25.51 3.28
C TRP A 23 -20.50 26.92 3.23
N CYS A 24 -19.27 27.05 2.73
CA CYS A 24 -18.59 28.34 2.59
C CYS A 24 -19.14 29.19 1.45
N GLY A 25 -19.73 28.56 0.42
CA GLY A 25 -20.46 29.23 -0.65
C GLY A 25 -21.87 29.71 -0.23
N GLY A 26 -22.43 29.13 0.82
CA GLY A 26 -23.73 29.52 1.37
C GLY A 26 -23.71 30.85 2.14
N GLY A 27 -24.82 31.58 2.13
CA GLY A 27 -24.97 32.84 2.87
C GLY A 27 -24.87 32.69 4.39
N GLY A 28 -25.21 31.52 4.95
CA GLY A 28 -25.23 31.27 6.39
C GLY A 28 -23.86 31.35 7.07
N PHE A 29 -22.80 30.89 6.40
CA PHE A 29 -21.43 31.00 6.93
C PHE A 29 -20.97 32.46 6.99
N ARG A 30 -21.32 33.26 5.97
CA ARG A 30 -21.04 34.70 5.96
C ARG A 30 -21.77 35.44 7.08
N SER A 31 -23.03 35.11 7.33
CA SER A 31 -23.80 35.76 8.41
C SER A 31 -23.25 35.40 9.79
N MET A 32 -22.84 34.16 10.01
CA MET A 32 -22.23 33.75 11.29
C MET A 32 -20.90 34.48 11.53
N LEU A 33 -20.06 34.61 10.49
CA LEU A 33 -18.83 35.39 10.55
C LEU A 33 -19.07 36.88 10.82
N GLN A 34 -20.10 37.46 10.22
CA GLN A 34 -20.46 38.85 10.48
C GLN A 34 -20.82 39.08 11.96
N VAL A 35 -21.57 38.17 12.57
CA VAL A 35 -21.91 38.24 14.01
C VAL A 35 -20.64 38.15 14.88
N VAL A 36 -19.71 37.23 14.55
CA VAL A 36 -18.44 37.11 15.27
C VAL A 36 -17.61 38.40 15.16
N MET A 37 -17.55 39.01 13.98
CA MET A 37 -16.85 40.28 13.77
C MET A 37 -17.47 41.43 14.58
N VAL A 38 -18.80 41.50 14.66
CA VAL A 38 -19.51 42.53 15.46
C VAL A 38 -19.24 42.33 16.95
N MET A 39 -19.32 41.10 17.46
CA MET A 39 -19.04 40.81 18.87
C MET A 39 -17.57 41.08 19.22
N GLY A 40 -16.64 40.71 18.34
CA GLY A 40 -15.22 41.00 18.48
C GLY A 40 -14.91 42.51 18.46
N LEU A 41 -15.55 43.27 17.57
CA LEU A 41 -15.43 44.73 17.53
C LEU A 41 -15.93 45.36 18.83
N THR A 42 -17.08 44.89 19.32
CA THR A 42 -17.65 45.35 20.59
C THR A 42 -16.68 45.12 21.76
N TYR A 43 -16.03 43.96 21.79
CA TYR A 43 -15.00 43.64 22.79
C TYR A 43 -13.75 44.53 22.65
N ALA A 44 -13.28 44.77 21.43
CA ALA A 44 -12.14 45.66 21.17
C ALA A 44 -12.43 47.11 21.61
N LEU A 45 -13.67 47.59 21.43
CA LEU A 45 -14.11 48.91 21.89
C LEU A 45 -14.16 48.99 23.42
N LEU A 46 -14.59 47.93 24.11
CA LEU A 46 -14.54 47.86 25.58
C LEU A 46 -13.11 47.98 26.12
N ILE A 47 -12.15 47.30 25.51
CA ILE A 47 -10.72 47.42 25.88
C ILE A 47 -10.21 48.84 25.62
N MET A 48 -10.62 49.46 24.51
CA MET A 48 -10.24 50.83 24.19
C MET A 48 -10.78 51.81 25.23
N ALA A 49 -12.00 51.63 25.72
CA ALA A 49 -12.60 52.46 26.76
C ALA A 49 -11.90 52.31 28.13
N LEU A 50 -11.47 51.10 28.50
CA LEU A 50 -10.86 50.84 29.81
C LEU A 50 -9.35 51.13 29.85
N ALA A 51 -8.61 50.80 28.79
CA ALA A 51 -7.15 50.90 28.75
C ALA A 51 -6.65 52.14 28.00
N LEU A 52 -7.54 52.93 27.38
CA LEU A 52 -7.24 54.09 26.52
C LEU A 52 -6.18 53.84 25.42
N ASN A 53 -5.96 52.56 25.08
CA ASN A 53 -4.93 52.12 24.16
C ASN A 53 -5.53 51.90 22.76
N TRP A 54 -5.73 52.98 22.01
CA TRP A 54 -6.31 52.96 20.65
C TRP A 54 -5.59 51.98 19.68
N LYS A 55 -4.27 51.81 19.86
CA LYS A 55 -3.44 50.90 19.06
C LYS A 55 -3.88 49.44 19.19
N ALA A 56 -4.34 49.03 20.37
CA ALA A 56 -4.75 47.63 20.60
C ALA A 56 -6.03 47.29 19.83
N ALA A 57 -7.03 48.17 19.87
CA ALA A 57 -8.28 48.00 19.14
C ALA A 57 -8.06 48.02 17.62
N PHE A 58 -7.22 48.93 17.13
CA PHE A 58 -6.95 49.06 15.70
C PHE A 58 -6.11 47.88 15.16
N ASN A 59 -5.11 47.42 15.91
CA ASN A 59 -4.31 46.25 15.52
C ASN A 59 -5.17 44.97 15.48
N TRP A 60 -6.07 44.80 16.46
CA TRP A 60 -7.01 43.68 16.45
C TRP A 60 -7.91 43.73 15.21
N PHE A 61 -8.53 44.89 14.93
CA PHE A 61 -9.46 45.05 13.81
C PHE A 61 -8.78 44.80 12.45
N ILE A 62 -7.59 45.37 12.25
CA ILE A 62 -6.81 45.16 11.03
C ILE A 62 -6.40 43.70 10.90
N THR A 63 -5.87 43.08 11.95
CA THR A 63 -5.41 41.69 11.89
C THR A 63 -6.56 40.73 11.61
N ALA A 64 -7.71 40.90 12.28
CA ALA A 64 -8.90 40.08 12.07
C ALA A 64 -9.48 40.24 10.65
N THR A 65 -9.59 41.48 10.16
CA THR A 65 -10.10 41.77 8.81
C THR A 65 -9.14 41.29 7.73
N ALA A 66 -7.84 41.48 7.92
CA ALA A 66 -6.80 40.99 7.00
C ALA A 66 -6.80 39.46 6.94
N MET A 67 -6.91 38.77 8.07
CA MET A 67 -7.02 37.32 8.10
C MET A 67 -8.26 36.84 7.33
N TYR A 68 -9.41 37.47 7.53
CA TYR A 68 -10.63 37.13 6.79
C TYR A 68 -10.48 37.32 5.26
N MET A 69 -9.95 38.48 4.85
CA MET A 69 -9.75 38.82 3.44
C MET A 69 -8.71 37.93 2.75
N CYS A 70 -7.68 37.48 3.47
CA CYS A 70 -6.62 36.67 2.88
C CYS A 70 -6.89 35.16 2.93
N LEU A 71 -7.55 34.63 3.96
CA LEU A 71 -7.71 33.17 4.13
C LEU A 71 -9.08 32.64 3.70
N ILE A 72 -10.16 33.40 3.90
CA ILE A 72 -11.53 32.89 3.73
C ILE A 72 -12.15 33.35 2.41
N VAL A 73 -11.97 34.61 2.04
CA VAL A 73 -12.59 35.20 0.83
C VAL A 73 -12.05 34.62 -0.47
N PRO A 74 -10.72 34.53 -0.71
CA PRO A 74 -10.19 33.95 -1.93
C PRO A 74 -10.42 32.44 -1.94
N THR A 75 -11.10 31.97 -2.98
CA THR A 75 -11.31 30.55 -3.23
C THR A 75 -10.32 30.04 -4.26
N THR A 76 -9.94 28.78 -4.15
CA THR A 76 -9.03 28.11 -5.07
C THR A 76 -9.56 26.75 -5.47
N ASN A 77 -9.10 26.25 -6.62
CA ASN A 77 -9.39 24.90 -7.07
C ASN A 77 -8.32 23.95 -6.55
N VAL A 78 -8.77 22.84 -5.97
CA VAL A 78 -7.94 21.82 -5.35
C VAL A 78 -8.08 20.52 -6.10
N VAL A 79 -6.96 19.86 -6.37
CA VAL A 79 -6.94 18.52 -6.96
C VAL A 79 -6.54 17.53 -5.89
N VAL A 80 -7.41 16.55 -5.63
CA VAL A 80 -7.09 15.42 -4.75
C VAL A 80 -6.42 14.36 -5.60
N ILE A 81 -5.25 13.89 -5.16
CA ILE A 81 -4.48 12.83 -5.81
C ILE A 81 -4.42 11.66 -4.84
N ASP A 82 -5.02 10.53 -5.23
CA ASP A 82 -4.94 9.29 -4.46
C ASP A 82 -3.84 8.40 -5.03
N ARG A 83 -2.83 8.10 -4.20
CA ARG A 83 -1.69 7.24 -4.57
C ARG A 83 -2.10 5.76 -4.71
N VAL A 84 -3.08 5.32 -3.93
CA VAL A 84 -3.54 3.93 -3.89
C VAL A 84 -4.52 3.65 -5.04
N ASN A 85 -5.36 4.62 -5.38
CA ASN A 85 -6.31 4.50 -6.49
C ASN A 85 -6.28 5.72 -7.43
N PRO A 86 -5.38 5.74 -8.41
CA PRO A 86 -5.24 6.86 -9.34
C PRO A 86 -6.40 6.98 -10.35
N VAL A 87 -7.25 5.96 -10.51
CA VAL A 87 -8.34 5.94 -11.50
C VAL A 87 -9.64 6.52 -10.93
N ALA A 88 -9.97 6.21 -9.67
CA ALA A 88 -11.19 6.68 -9.02
C ALA A 88 -10.97 7.80 -7.99
N GLY A 89 -9.74 8.04 -7.54
CA GLY A 89 -9.43 9.00 -6.47
C GLY A 89 -9.06 10.41 -6.94
N ASN A 90 -8.89 10.63 -8.24
CA ASN A 90 -8.50 11.93 -8.80
C ASN A 90 -9.73 12.81 -9.06
N GLY A 91 -10.17 13.53 -8.02
CA GLY A 91 -11.25 14.50 -8.12
C GLY A 91 -10.76 15.93 -7.98
N SER A 92 -11.19 16.82 -8.87
CA SER A 92 -11.01 18.26 -8.70
C SER A 92 -12.21 18.85 -7.97
N VAL A 93 -11.97 19.56 -6.87
CA VAL A 93 -12.99 20.30 -6.13
C VAL A 93 -12.75 21.79 -6.32
N SER A 94 -13.81 22.51 -6.65
CA SER A 94 -13.77 23.96 -6.88
C SER A 94 -14.34 24.72 -5.69
N HIS A 95 -13.99 26.00 -5.57
CA HIS A 95 -14.52 26.93 -4.56
C HIS A 95 -14.15 26.62 -3.09
N VAL A 96 -12.95 26.10 -2.85
CA VAL A 96 -12.44 25.86 -1.48
C VAL A 96 -11.68 27.11 -1.00
N PRO A 97 -11.93 27.63 0.23
CA PRO A 97 -11.17 28.75 0.79
C PRO A 97 -9.67 28.48 0.82
N ILE A 98 -8.85 29.46 0.42
CA ILE A 98 -7.40 29.26 0.27
C ILE A 98 -6.71 28.87 1.58
N GLY A 99 -7.17 29.39 2.73
CA GLY A 99 -6.58 29.07 4.03
C GLY A 99 -6.70 27.59 4.34
N LEU A 100 -7.86 26.99 4.07
CA LEU A 100 -8.08 25.56 4.25
C LEU A 100 -7.31 24.74 3.21
N ALA A 101 -7.36 25.16 1.93
CA ALA A 101 -6.67 24.48 0.85
C ALA A 101 -5.14 24.45 1.03
N ALA A 102 -4.55 25.57 1.48
CA ALA A 102 -3.11 25.69 1.72
C ALA A 102 -2.65 24.82 2.90
N MET A 103 -3.38 24.85 4.02
CA MET A 103 -3.06 24.02 5.18
C MET A 103 -3.23 22.53 4.87
N ALA A 104 -4.30 22.16 4.16
CA ALA A 104 -4.52 20.79 3.73
C ALA A 104 -3.43 20.31 2.77
N SER A 105 -3.02 21.12 1.79
CA SER A 105 -1.95 20.78 0.85
C SER A 105 -0.61 20.59 1.56
N PHE A 106 -0.24 21.51 2.46
CA PHE A 106 1.01 21.42 3.21
C PHE A 106 1.02 20.18 4.12
N SER A 107 -0.04 19.96 4.89
CA SER A 107 -0.15 18.79 5.77
C SER A 107 -0.10 17.48 4.99
N SER A 108 -0.73 17.44 3.81
CA SER A 108 -0.77 16.24 2.97
C SER A 108 0.60 15.93 2.36
N GLN A 109 1.32 16.94 1.88
CA GLN A 109 2.68 16.77 1.36
C GLN A 109 3.66 16.30 2.44
N VAL A 110 3.55 16.85 3.66
CA VAL A 110 4.34 16.39 4.80
C VAL A 110 4.02 14.93 5.14
N SER A 111 2.74 14.55 5.11
CA SER A 111 2.34 13.16 5.37
C SER A 111 2.82 12.18 4.30
N ASP A 112 2.81 12.56 3.01
CA ASP A 112 3.33 11.76 1.89
C ASP A 112 4.85 11.57 2.05
N TRP A 113 5.56 12.64 2.41
CA TRP A 113 6.99 12.57 2.67
C TRP A 113 7.32 11.63 3.84
N LEU A 114 6.64 11.80 4.98
CA LEU A 114 6.81 10.93 6.16
C LEU A 114 6.54 9.47 5.83
N THR A 115 5.50 9.20 5.03
CA THR A 115 5.14 7.83 4.63
C THR A 115 6.22 7.21 3.77
N ARG A 116 6.73 7.91 2.76
CA ARG A 116 7.80 7.37 1.91
C ARG A 116 9.11 7.16 2.67
N THR A 117 9.43 8.03 3.63
CA THR A 117 10.59 7.83 4.49
C THR A 117 10.40 6.62 5.41
N ALA A 118 9.20 6.41 5.95
CA ALA A 118 8.88 5.22 6.72
C ALA A 118 8.97 3.95 5.85
N GLU A 119 8.46 3.99 4.63
CA GLU A 119 8.56 2.87 3.68
C GLU A 119 10.02 2.53 3.36
N ALA A 120 10.88 3.53 3.15
CA ALA A 120 12.30 3.29 2.87
C ALA A 120 13.06 2.60 4.03
N VAL A 121 12.56 2.69 5.26
CA VAL A 121 13.22 2.11 6.44
C VAL A 121 12.56 0.80 6.91
N PHE A 122 11.24 0.70 6.80
CA PHE A 122 10.48 -0.45 7.31
C PHE A 122 10.12 -1.48 6.25
N VAL A 123 10.18 -1.13 4.96
CA VAL A 123 9.83 -2.04 3.87
C VAL A 123 11.11 -2.56 3.23
N GLU A 124 11.22 -3.88 3.17
CA GLU A 124 12.30 -4.56 2.43
C GLU A 124 12.15 -4.28 0.92
N PRO A 125 13.24 -4.08 0.15
CA PRO A 125 13.15 -3.95 -1.30
C PRO A 125 12.46 -5.19 -1.92
N GLY A 126 11.32 -4.99 -2.57
CA GLY A 126 10.47 -6.06 -3.13
C GLY A 126 9.25 -6.42 -2.26
N ALA A 127 9.15 -5.88 -1.04
CA ALA A 127 7.97 -6.02 -0.19
C ALA A 127 6.89 -4.96 -0.52
N LEU A 128 5.66 -5.26 -0.13
CA LEU A 128 4.50 -4.44 -0.44
C LEU A 128 4.56 -3.11 0.31
N THR A 129 4.49 -2.00 -0.43
CA THR A 129 4.51 -0.63 0.11
C THR A 129 3.10 -0.18 0.53
N LEU A 130 3.04 0.69 1.54
CA LEU A 130 1.79 1.20 2.04
C LEU A 130 1.09 2.11 1.01
N SER A 131 1.86 2.89 0.27
CA SER A 131 1.40 3.87 -0.71
C SER A 131 0.76 3.24 -1.95
N GLN A 132 1.09 1.99 -2.26
CA GLN A 132 0.49 1.25 -3.37
C GLN A 132 -0.72 0.41 -2.94
N TYR A 133 -0.66 -0.24 -1.77
CA TYR A 133 -1.64 -1.26 -1.38
C TYR A 133 -2.59 -0.83 -0.25
N GLY A 134 -2.26 0.24 0.47
CA GLY A 134 -3.06 0.78 1.57
C GLY A 134 -2.93 0.01 2.89
N MET A 135 -3.38 0.62 3.99
CA MET A 135 -3.20 0.09 5.35
C MET A 135 -3.99 -1.20 5.64
N LEU A 136 -5.07 -1.47 4.90
CA LEU A 136 -5.97 -2.61 5.12
C LEU A 136 -5.55 -3.86 4.36
N TYR A 137 -4.53 -3.77 3.51
CA TYR A 137 -4.06 -4.91 2.73
C TYR A 137 -3.59 -6.08 3.60
N PRO A 138 -2.79 -5.90 4.69
CA PRO A 138 -2.29 -7.03 5.48
C PRO A 138 -3.40 -7.83 6.17
N THR A 139 -4.44 -7.18 6.67
CA THR A 139 -5.57 -7.86 7.32
C THR A 139 -6.40 -8.63 6.30
N ARG A 140 -6.66 -8.04 5.13
CA ARG A 140 -7.35 -8.74 4.03
C ARG A 140 -6.56 -9.94 3.53
N VAL A 141 -5.24 -9.81 3.41
CA VAL A 141 -4.39 -10.95 3.06
C VAL A 141 -4.45 -12.03 4.12
N ASN A 142 -4.49 -11.69 5.41
CA ASN A 142 -4.64 -12.68 6.48
C ASN A 142 -6.01 -13.36 6.49
N GLU A 143 -7.07 -12.63 6.18
CA GLU A 143 -8.42 -13.19 6.09
C GLU A 143 -8.55 -14.11 4.87
N LEU A 144 -8.07 -13.67 3.71
CA LEU A 144 -8.05 -14.47 2.48
C LEU A 144 -7.09 -15.66 2.60
N SER A 145 -5.98 -15.52 3.33
CA SER A 145 -5.04 -16.63 3.56
C SER A 145 -5.69 -17.81 4.28
N ARG A 146 -6.66 -17.52 5.17
CA ARG A 146 -7.45 -18.55 5.87
C ARG A 146 -8.56 -19.16 5.03
N GLN A 147 -8.94 -18.50 3.94
CA GLN A 147 -10.02 -18.93 3.05
C GLN A 147 -9.52 -19.73 1.84
N PHE A 148 -8.21 -19.89 1.65
CA PHE A 148 -7.69 -20.74 0.58
C PHE A 148 -8.07 -22.20 0.81
N VAL A 149 -8.86 -22.72 -0.13
CA VAL A 149 -9.20 -24.14 -0.23
C VAL A 149 -8.73 -24.62 -1.60
N ILE A 150 -8.18 -25.83 -1.66
CA ILE A 150 -7.84 -26.48 -2.93
C ILE A 150 -9.14 -26.74 -3.69
N THR A 151 -9.37 -26.01 -4.79
CA THR A 151 -10.61 -26.08 -5.59
C THR A 151 -10.81 -27.45 -6.26
N ASN A 152 -9.72 -28.15 -6.59
CA ASN A 152 -9.79 -29.47 -7.21
C ASN A 152 -10.05 -30.56 -6.14
N PRO A 153 -11.19 -31.27 -6.18
CA PRO A 153 -11.56 -32.26 -5.16
C PRO A 153 -10.64 -33.50 -5.18
N ILE A 154 -10.14 -33.91 -6.35
CA ILE A 154 -9.24 -35.07 -6.50
C ILE A 154 -7.88 -34.73 -5.87
N LEU A 155 -7.35 -33.55 -6.15
CA LEU A 155 -6.10 -33.10 -5.55
C LEU A 155 -6.23 -32.96 -4.04
N LYS A 156 -7.33 -32.37 -3.56
CA LYS A 156 -7.62 -32.24 -2.13
C LYS A 156 -7.59 -33.59 -1.43
N GLN A 157 -8.31 -34.58 -1.97
CA GLN A 157 -8.33 -35.94 -1.42
C GLN A 157 -6.93 -36.58 -1.40
N ASN A 158 -6.16 -36.43 -2.48
CA ASN A 158 -4.80 -36.98 -2.56
C ASN A 158 -3.83 -36.31 -1.58
N VAL A 159 -3.95 -35.00 -1.38
CA VAL A 159 -3.14 -34.25 -0.41
C VAL A 159 -3.51 -34.65 1.02
N GLU A 160 -4.79 -34.80 1.34
CA GLU A 160 -5.24 -35.29 2.66
C GLU A 160 -4.76 -36.72 2.94
N ALA A 161 -4.84 -37.62 1.94
CA ALA A 161 -4.32 -38.98 2.04
C ALA A 161 -2.79 -38.99 2.23
N TYR A 162 -2.05 -38.15 1.51
CA TYR A 162 -0.59 -38.01 1.68
C TYR A 162 -0.22 -37.47 3.07
N ILE A 163 -0.88 -36.40 3.54
CA ILE A 163 -0.60 -35.81 4.86
C ILE A 163 -0.88 -36.82 5.97
N THR A 164 -1.98 -37.55 5.91
CA THR A 164 -2.32 -38.54 6.93
C THR A 164 -1.38 -39.74 6.90
N GLN A 165 -1.23 -40.41 5.75
CA GLN A 165 -0.51 -41.69 5.63
C GLN A 165 1.02 -41.54 5.58
N CYS A 166 1.51 -40.55 4.82
CA CYS A 166 2.94 -40.38 4.58
C CYS A 166 3.60 -39.47 5.61
N TYR A 167 2.96 -38.36 5.99
CA TYR A 167 3.54 -37.36 6.90
C TYR A 167 3.20 -37.63 8.38
N LEU A 168 1.92 -37.65 8.75
CA LEU A 168 1.47 -37.70 10.14
C LEU A 168 1.85 -39.00 10.84
N TYR A 169 1.65 -40.17 10.20
CA TYR A 169 2.15 -41.44 10.75
C TYR A 169 3.69 -41.49 10.79
N GLY A 170 4.40 -40.66 10.02
CA GLY A 170 5.86 -40.64 9.97
C GLY A 170 6.41 -39.99 11.22
N VAL A 171 5.80 -38.85 11.53
CA VAL A 171 5.98 -38.07 12.74
C VAL A 171 5.59 -38.90 13.98
N MET A 172 4.46 -39.61 14.00
CA MET A 172 4.07 -40.36 15.21
C MET A 172 5.00 -41.53 15.61
N ILE A 173 5.74 -42.12 14.65
CA ILE A 173 6.57 -43.32 14.92
C ILE A 173 8.00 -42.96 15.32
N HIS A 174 8.48 -41.76 15.00
CA HIS A 174 9.88 -41.39 15.21
C HIS A 174 10.00 -40.16 16.11
N SER A 175 10.71 -40.26 17.24
CA SER A 175 10.78 -39.23 18.28
C SER A 175 11.40 -37.88 17.88
N SER A 176 12.05 -37.77 16.70
CA SER A 176 12.48 -36.48 16.13
C SER A 176 11.37 -35.71 15.40
N ALA A 177 10.14 -36.19 15.54
CA ALA A 177 8.91 -35.62 15.04
C ALA A 177 8.51 -34.24 15.60
N ALA A 178 8.76 -34.00 16.89
CA ALA A 178 8.47 -32.70 17.50
C ALA A 178 9.27 -31.58 16.82
N THR A 179 10.54 -31.85 16.51
CA THR A 179 11.41 -30.97 15.72
C THR A 179 10.94 -30.79 14.28
N SER A 180 10.34 -31.81 13.65
CA SER A 180 9.83 -31.70 12.26
C SER A 180 8.57 -30.84 12.14
N LEU A 181 7.68 -30.84 13.13
CA LEU A 181 6.49 -29.97 13.15
C LEU A 181 6.86 -28.51 13.44
N GLN A 182 7.83 -28.30 14.33
CA GLN A 182 8.37 -26.97 14.61
C GLN A 182 9.11 -26.40 13.40
N GLN A 183 9.87 -27.24 12.68
CA GLN A 183 10.49 -26.86 11.41
C GLN A 183 9.47 -26.62 10.31
N LEU A 184 8.35 -27.36 10.26
CA LEU A 184 7.27 -27.10 9.32
C LEU A 184 6.57 -25.77 9.62
N ALA A 185 6.31 -25.48 10.90
CA ALA A 185 5.70 -24.22 11.34
C ALA A 185 6.60 -22.99 11.10
N ALA A 186 7.92 -23.18 11.10
CA ALA A 186 8.91 -22.13 10.81
C ALA A 186 9.32 -22.05 9.33
N SER A 187 8.88 -23.01 8.49
CA SER A 187 9.33 -23.09 7.09
C SER A 187 8.65 -22.05 6.20
N PRO A 188 9.42 -21.35 5.33
CA PRO A 188 8.86 -20.40 4.37
C PRO A 188 8.17 -21.09 3.19
N ASP A 189 8.49 -22.36 2.93
CA ASP A 189 7.87 -23.18 1.88
C ASP A 189 7.36 -24.49 2.49
N LEU A 190 6.06 -24.51 2.81
CA LEU A 190 5.38 -25.65 3.39
C LEU A 190 5.39 -26.87 2.46
N LEU A 191 5.35 -26.65 1.14
CA LEU A 191 5.32 -27.74 0.17
C LEU A 191 6.67 -28.45 0.13
N THR A 192 7.77 -27.69 0.10
CA THR A 192 9.12 -28.26 0.15
C THR A 192 9.45 -28.88 1.51
N ALA A 193 8.96 -28.29 2.60
CA ALA A 193 9.12 -28.84 3.95
C ALA A 193 8.30 -30.13 4.17
N LEU A 194 7.27 -30.39 3.35
CA LEU A 194 6.53 -31.65 3.32
C LEU A 194 7.26 -32.80 2.61
N GLY A 195 8.38 -32.53 1.95
CA GLY A 195 9.03 -33.47 1.04
C GLY A 195 10.29 -34.15 1.58
N PRO A 196 10.81 -35.15 0.84
CA PRO A 196 10.08 -36.21 0.13
C PRO A 196 9.81 -37.32 1.14
N GLY A 197 8.54 -37.64 1.41
CA GLY A 197 8.17 -38.64 2.42
C GLY A 197 8.95 -39.96 2.32
N SER A 198 8.98 -40.73 3.41
CA SER A 198 9.76 -41.98 3.50
C SER A 198 9.50 -42.93 2.31
N SER A 199 10.58 -43.42 1.69
CA SER A 199 10.53 -44.40 0.59
C SER A 199 9.96 -45.77 0.99
N ALA A 200 9.73 -46.00 2.28
CA ALA A 200 9.18 -47.26 2.80
C ALA A 200 7.65 -47.27 2.88
N ARG A 201 6.96 -46.20 2.51
CA ARG A 201 5.50 -46.06 2.70
C ARG A 201 4.75 -45.81 1.40
N MET A 202 3.52 -46.30 1.38
CA MET A 202 2.63 -46.23 0.23
C MET A 202 1.34 -45.52 0.62
N VAL A 203 0.73 -44.85 -0.37
CA VAL A 203 -0.52 -44.12 -0.25
C VAL A 203 -1.43 -44.49 -1.42
N GLN A 204 -2.73 -44.50 -1.17
CA GLN A 204 -3.71 -44.60 -2.24
C GLN A 204 -3.85 -43.25 -2.94
N PHE A 205 -3.42 -43.18 -4.20
CA PHE A 205 -3.50 -42.01 -5.05
C PHE A 205 -4.66 -42.18 -6.04
N VAL A 206 -5.63 -41.29 -5.97
CA VAL A 206 -6.80 -41.28 -6.83
C VAL A 206 -6.48 -40.46 -8.09
N SER A 207 -6.51 -41.12 -9.25
CA SER A 207 -6.44 -40.48 -10.56
C SER A 207 -7.81 -40.54 -11.25
N GLU A 208 -8.00 -39.80 -12.35
CA GLU A 208 -9.25 -39.82 -13.14
C GLU A 208 -9.63 -41.22 -13.63
N GLY A 209 -8.67 -42.15 -13.72
CA GLY A 209 -8.87 -43.55 -14.12
C GLY A 209 -9.03 -44.56 -12.97
N GLY A 210 -9.08 -44.12 -11.71
CA GLY A 210 -9.19 -45.00 -10.52
C GLY A 210 -8.08 -44.80 -9.49
N GLY A 211 -8.15 -45.54 -8.38
CA GLY A 211 -7.17 -45.48 -7.28
C GLY A 211 -5.98 -46.40 -7.51
N GLU A 212 -4.77 -45.84 -7.56
CA GLU A 212 -3.49 -46.55 -7.64
C GLU A 212 -2.77 -46.49 -6.29
N VAL A 213 -2.07 -47.55 -5.88
CA VAL A 213 -1.21 -47.52 -4.69
C VAL A 213 0.21 -47.19 -5.12
N ILE A 214 0.72 -46.02 -4.71
CA ILE A 214 2.04 -45.52 -5.10
C ILE A 214 2.90 -45.19 -3.88
N LEU A 215 4.22 -45.09 -4.07
CA LEU A 215 5.13 -44.68 -3.00
C LEU A 215 4.89 -43.22 -2.60
N CYS A 216 5.12 -42.91 -1.33
CA CYS A 216 4.99 -41.55 -0.81
C CYS A 216 5.92 -40.54 -1.53
N SER A 217 7.11 -40.95 -1.96
CA SER A 217 8.02 -40.10 -2.75
C SER A 217 7.42 -39.72 -4.11
N ASP A 218 6.76 -40.67 -4.77
CA ASP A 218 6.17 -40.48 -6.09
C ASP A 218 4.85 -39.71 -6.00
N ALA A 219 4.07 -39.96 -4.94
CA ALA A 219 2.88 -39.17 -4.62
C ALA A 219 3.24 -37.70 -4.41
N TYR A 220 4.31 -37.41 -3.66
CA TYR A 220 4.81 -36.06 -3.44
C TYR A 220 5.21 -35.37 -4.76
N ALA A 221 5.92 -36.07 -5.65
CA ALA A 221 6.31 -35.52 -6.95
C ALA A 221 5.09 -35.18 -7.82
N ARG A 222 4.07 -36.06 -7.85
CA ARG A 222 2.82 -35.83 -8.60
C ARG A 222 2.00 -34.68 -8.00
N ILE A 223 1.91 -34.59 -6.67
CA ILE A 223 1.24 -33.48 -5.97
C ILE A 223 1.96 -32.16 -6.26
N LYS A 224 3.30 -32.12 -6.19
CA LYS A 224 4.08 -30.91 -6.47
C LYS A 224 3.87 -30.41 -7.90
N ALA A 225 3.80 -31.32 -8.87
CA ALA A 225 3.52 -30.97 -10.27
C ALA A 225 2.09 -30.42 -10.46
N ALA A 226 1.09 -31.06 -9.83
CA ALA A 226 -0.30 -30.62 -9.89
C ALA A 226 -0.52 -29.27 -9.18
N TYR A 227 0.20 -29.02 -8.08
CA TYR A 227 0.10 -27.78 -7.32
C TYR A 227 0.55 -26.57 -8.14
N GLY A 228 1.62 -26.69 -8.94
CA GLY A 228 2.12 -25.58 -9.77
C GLY A 228 1.11 -25.10 -10.83
N GLN A 229 0.31 -26.01 -11.38
CA GLN A 229 -0.75 -25.68 -12.35
C GLN A 229 -1.99 -25.08 -11.67
N LEU A 230 -2.38 -25.61 -10.51
CA LEU A 230 -3.55 -25.12 -9.79
C LEU A 230 -3.29 -23.77 -9.10
N ALA A 231 -2.04 -23.50 -8.73
CA ALA A 231 -1.61 -22.25 -8.12
C ALA A 231 -1.93 -21.07 -9.05
N SER A 232 -1.49 -21.09 -10.31
CA SER A 232 -1.71 -19.98 -11.25
C SER A 232 -3.19 -19.71 -11.53
N GLU A 233 -4.02 -20.75 -11.66
CA GLU A 233 -5.46 -20.63 -11.87
C GLU A 233 -6.19 -20.09 -10.64
N SER A 234 -5.86 -20.59 -9.45
CA SER A 234 -6.45 -20.14 -8.19
C SER A 234 -6.04 -18.70 -7.89
N PHE A 235 -4.78 -18.33 -8.17
CA PHE A 235 -4.31 -16.96 -8.03
C PHE A 235 -5.04 -16.01 -8.98
N ALA A 236 -5.33 -16.42 -10.21
CA ALA A 236 -6.10 -15.58 -11.14
C ALA A 236 -7.53 -15.29 -10.64
N GLN A 237 -8.15 -16.24 -9.93
CA GLN A 237 -9.49 -16.07 -9.37
C GLN A 237 -9.50 -15.23 -8.08
N ILE A 238 -8.44 -15.31 -7.27
CA ILE A 238 -8.37 -14.65 -5.97
C ILE A 238 -7.65 -13.30 -6.06
N ALA A 239 -6.81 -13.06 -7.07
CA ALA A 239 -6.15 -11.77 -7.33
C ALA A 239 -7.09 -10.54 -7.30
N PRO A 240 -8.30 -10.57 -7.89
CA PRO A 240 -9.23 -9.43 -7.82
C PRO A 240 -9.70 -9.12 -6.39
N SER A 241 -9.74 -10.12 -5.50
CA SER A 241 -10.10 -9.94 -4.09
C SER A 241 -8.96 -9.30 -3.28
N PHE A 242 -7.70 -9.57 -3.64
CA PHE A 242 -6.53 -8.91 -3.07
C PHE A 242 -6.38 -7.46 -3.55
N TYR A 243 -6.76 -7.20 -4.81
CA TYR A 243 -6.48 -5.94 -5.49
C TYR A 243 -7.74 -5.35 -6.14
N PRO A 244 -8.74 -4.92 -5.33
CA PRO A 244 -10.01 -4.42 -5.86
C PRO A 244 -9.88 -3.11 -6.68
N TYR A 245 -8.73 -2.44 -6.60
CA TYR A 245 -8.48 -1.15 -7.26
C TYR A 245 -7.47 -1.22 -8.42
N LEU A 246 -6.86 -2.39 -8.67
CA LEU A 246 -5.99 -2.59 -9.84
C LEU A 246 -6.78 -3.20 -10.99
N THR A 247 -6.42 -2.79 -12.22
CA THR A 247 -7.02 -3.37 -13.42
C THR A 247 -6.49 -4.80 -13.66
N PRO A 248 -7.27 -5.70 -14.28
CA PRO A 248 -6.86 -7.10 -14.54
C PRO A 248 -5.50 -7.25 -15.22
N ALA A 249 -5.13 -6.29 -16.08
CA ALA A 249 -3.85 -6.27 -16.80
C ALA A 249 -2.63 -5.99 -15.89
N GLN A 250 -2.81 -5.31 -14.76
CA GLN A 250 -1.74 -5.00 -13.79
C GLN A 250 -1.63 -6.04 -12.67
N MET A 251 -2.70 -6.79 -12.40
CA MET A 251 -2.74 -7.78 -11.31
C MET A 251 -1.95 -9.07 -11.59
N VAL A 252 -1.79 -9.45 -12.87
CA VAL A 252 -1.27 -10.78 -13.24
C VAL A 252 0.27 -10.81 -13.35
N TRP A 253 0.92 -9.71 -13.75
CA TRP A 253 2.37 -9.72 -14.03
C TRP A 253 3.27 -9.11 -12.94
N THR A 254 2.85 -8.10 -12.18
CA THR A 254 3.75 -7.43 -11.21
C THR A 254 3.66 -7.99 -9.80
N ALA A 255 2.45 -8.32 -9.31
CA ALA A 255 2.26 -8.81 -7.93
C ALA A 255 2.76 -10.24 -7.69
N LEU A 256 2.67 -11.12 -8.71
CA LEU A 256 3.09 -12.52 -8.61
C LEU A 256 4.59 -12.70 -8.84
N GLN A 257 5.22 -12.01 -9.80
CA GLN A 257 6.66 -12.19 -10.02
C GLN A 257 7.51 -11.46 -8.99
N GLU A 258 7.25 -10.20 -8.65
CA GLU A 258 8.08 -9.50 -7.68
C GLU A 258 7.83 -9.98 -6.24
N GLY A 259 6.60 -10.36 -5.88
CA GLY A 259 6.24 -10.77 -4.52
C GLY A 259 6.52 -12.24 -4.17
N ILE A 260 6.51 -13.14 -5.16
CA ILE A 260 6.89 -14.55 -5.00
C ILE A 260 8.37 -14.72 -5.34
N GLU A 261 8.93 -14.18 -6.41
CA GLU A 261 10.36 -14.41 -6.70
C GLU A 261 11.30 -13.73 -5.69
N SER A 262 10.98 -12.54 -5.15
CA SER A 262 11.82 -11.90 -4.13
C SER A 262 11.85 -12.65 -2.79
N ARG A 263 10.72 -13.25 -2.40
CA ARG A 263 10.61 -14.03 -1.15
C ARG A 263 11.28 -15.40 -1.25
N TYR A 264 11.54 -15.88 -2.47
CA TYR A 264 12.22 -17.17 -2.73
C TYR A 264 13.71 -16.98 -3.02
N ALA A 265 14.17 -15.74 -3.26
CA ALA A 265 15.57 -15.42 -3.61
C ALA A 265 16.44 -14.98 -2.42
N THR A 266 15.91 -14.83 -1.20
CA THR A 266 16.71 -14.42 -0.02
C THR A 266 16.82 -15.53 1.04
N PRO A 267 17.65 -16.57 0.82
CA PRO A 267 18.29 -17.22 1.94
C PRO A 267 19.34 -16.25 2.49
N HIS A 268 19.12 -15.75 3.70
CA HIS A 268 20.12 -15.12 4.58
C HIS A 268 21.33 -14.43 3.91
N GLY A 269 21.29 -13.10 3.87
CA GLY A 269 22.48 -12.25 3.91
C GLY A 269 23.39 -12.27 2.67
N VAL A 270 22.97 -11.62 1.59
CA VAL A 270 23.92 -11.06 0.62
C VAL A 270 23.43 -9.68 0.19
N ILE A 271 24.30 -8.69 0.38
CA ILE A 271 24.16 -7.31 -0.06
C ILE A 271 23.99 -7.32 -1.58
N VAL A 272 22.77 -7.12 -2.08
CA VAL A 272 22.56 -6.82 -3.51
C VAL A 272 22.95 -5.36 -3.72
N LYS A 273 24.16 -5.19 -4.23
CA LYS A 273 24.70 -3.93 -4.74
C LYS A 273 23.82 -3.43 -5.89
N ASP A 274 23.17 -2.28 -5.66
CA ASP A 274 22.51 -1.32 -6.55
C ASP A 274 21.97 -1.80 -7.94
N PRO A 275 20.68 -1.57 -8.26
CA PRO A 275 20.18 -1.71 -9.63
C PRO A 275 20.65 -0.54 -10.54
N PRO A 276 20.77 -0.75 -11.86
CA PRO A 276 21.32 0.26 -12.78
C PRO A 276 20.34 1.43 -12.96
N LYS A 277 20.79 2.64 -12.62
CA LYS A 277 20.07 3.89 -12.86
C LYS A 277 19.85 4.11 -14.37
N ARG A 278 18.59 4.07 -14.79
CA ARG A 278 18.12 4.57 -16.08
C ARG A 278 17.42 5.92 -15.89
N SER A 279 18.19 7.01 -15.77
CA SER A 279 17.81 8.36 -16.23
C SER A 279 18.81 9.41 -15.74
N THR A 280 19.68 9.88 -16.62
CA THR A 280 20.15 11.28 -16.64
C THR A 280 20.69 11.58 -18.04
N ILE A 281 19.75 11.69 -18.98
CA ILE A 281 19.90 12.58 -20.13
C ILE A 281 19.71 13.98 -19.56
N HIS A 282 20.79 14.58 -19.04
CA HIS A 282 21.02 16.00 -18.77
C HIS A 282 22.16 16.09 -17.75
N GLU A 283 23.14 16.94 -18.03
CA GLU A 283 24.40 17.16 -17.28
C GLU A 283 25.48 16.07 -17.40
N GLN A 284 26.22 16.11 -18.52
CA GLN A 284 27.67 16.41 -18.47
C GLN A 284 28.17 16.76 -19.87
N ALA A 285 27.70 17.91 -20.34
CA ALA A 285 28.28 18.69 -21.42
C ALA A 285 29.62 19.35 -21.00
N ILE A 286 30.43 18.70 -20.15
CA ILE A 286 31.66 19.28 -19.57
C ILE A 286 32.94 18.54 -20.04
N THR A 287 32.82 17.43 -20.78
CA THR A 287 33.98 16.74 -21.40
C THR A 287 34.24 17.14 -22.86
N ARG A 288 33.55 18.16 -23.40
CA ARG A 288 33.80 18.69 -24.75
C ARG A 288 34.58 20.00 -24.81
N PHE A 289 35.16 20.47 -23.70
CA PHE A 289 35.90 21.76 -23.63
C PHE A 289 37.37 21.66 -23.16
N ILE A 290 37.96 20.47 -23.19
CA ILE A 290 39.42 20.26 -23.08
C ILE A 290 39.74 19.22 -24.16
N GLY A 291 40.13 19.60 -25.38
CA GLY A 291 41.32 20.39 -25.63
C GLY A 291 42.35 19.48 -26.28
N SER A 292 42.04 19.03 -27.49
CA SER A 292 43.03 18.59 -28.48
C SER A 292 44.00 19.74 -28.73
N HIS A 293 45.25 19.66 -28.29
CA HIS A 293 46.46 20.34 -28.84
C HIS A 293 47.66 19.85 -28.00
N GLY A 294 48.56 19.03 -28.54
CA GLY A 294 49.90 19.49 -28.97
C GLY A 294 50.97 19.09 -27.92
N ARG A 295 51.83 18.10 -28.18
CA ARG A 295 53.15 18.24 -28.84
C ARG A 295 54.20 19.02 -28.03
N TRP A 296 55.28 18.31 -27.69
CA TRP A 296 56.68 18.73 -27.54
C TRP A 296 57.00 19.89 -26.58
N ALA A 297 57.60 19.56 -25.43
CA ALA A 297 58.85 20.09 -24.86
C ALA A 297 58.95 19.69 -23.38
#